data_AF-A0A848EJV9-F1
#
_entry.id   AF-A0A848EJV9-F1
#
_cell.length_a   1.000
_cell.length_b   1.000
_cell.length_c   1.000
_cell.angle_alpha   90.00
_cell.angle_beta   90.00
_cell.angle_gamma   90.00
#
_symmetry.space_group_name_H-M   'P 1'
#
loop_
_entity.id
_entity.type
_entity.pdbx_description
1 polymer ?
#
loop_
_entity_poly.entity_id
_entity_poly.type
_entity_poly.pdbx_seq_one_letter_code
_entity_poly.pdbx_strand_id
1 'polypeptide(L)'
;MTPPPRRLAAPLWRRSPVAGLLGGFLLLVQPAAAQTGGEDATDGGAGRSGGGSAFCTEINARAFEASLVIRQHSSSLSAGFETDARPQALQMLAWLDQWMGRLRTLVELGDAAQCLDEGEAETYRRALVMASRVGNQVRDEVLRPVPARPGTQQARPQRR
;
A
#
# COMPACT_ATOMS: atom_id res chain seq x y z
N MET A 1 52.31 2.09 39.10
CA MET A 1 50.90 2.44 38.84
C MET A 1 50.72 2.56 37.34
N THR A 2 50.14 1.53 36.73
CA THR A 2 49.94 1.36 35.28
C THR A 2 48.44 1.45 34.99
N PRO A 3 47.99 2.20 33.97
CA PRO A 3 46.58 2.19 33.58
C PRO A 3 46.22 0.88 32.85
N PRO A 4 44.99 0.35 33.02
CA PRO A 4 44.54 -0.86 32.31
C PRO A 4 44.19 -0.57 30.84
N PRO A 5 44.24 -1.59 29.96
CA PRO A 5 43.98 -1.43 28.53
C PRO A 5 42.48 -1.28 28.21
N ARG A 6 42.19 -0.36 27.28
CA ARG A 6 40.88 -0.15 26.65
C ARG A 6 40.46 -1.41 25.87
N ARG A 7 39.34 -2.01 26.27
CA ARG A 7 38.66 -3.05 25.47
C ARG A 7 38.07 -2.40 24.21
N LEU A 8 38.64 -2.74 23.07
CA LEU A 8 38.03 -2.50 21.76
C LEU A 8 36.81 -3.42 21.63
N ALA A 9 35.62 -2.84 21.68
CA ALA A 9 34.38 -3.53 21.32
C ALA A 9 34.38 -3.71 19.80
N ALA A 10 34.46 -4.97 19.36
CA ALA A 10 34.27 -5.35 17.97
C ALA A 10 32.80 -5.09 17.56
N PRO A 11 32.52 -4.44 16.42
CA PRO A 11 31.18 -4.46 15.86
C PRO A 11 30.92 -5.85 15.29
N LEU A 12 30.02 -6.58 15.96
CA LEU A 12 29.37 -7.79 15.44
C LEU A 12 28.48 -7.37 14.26
N TRP A 13 29.09 -7.28 13.07
CA TRP A 13 28.36 -7.22 11.82
C TRP A 13 27.57 -8.53 11.66
N ARG A 14 26.30 -8.42 12.03
CA ARG A 14 25.26 -9.42 11.89
C ARG A 14 25.08 -9.69 10.40
N ARG A 15 25.77 -10.70 9.89
CA ARG A 15 25.47 -11.36 8.62
C ARG A 15 24.05 -11.93 8.72
N SER A 16 23.09 -11.29 8.07
CA SER A 16 21.82 -11.92 7.71
C SER A 16 21.82 -12.15 6.19
N PRO A 17 21.88 -13.41 5.73
CA PRO A 17 21.60 -13.75 4.35
C PRO A 17 20.10 -13.99 4.21
N VAL A 18 19.38 -13.01 3.67
CA VAL A 18 18.07 -13.28 3.04
C VAL A 18 18.21 -12.88 1.57
N ALA A 19 19.03 -13.67 0.88
CA ALA A 19 19.01 -13.78 -0.55
C ALA A 19 18.11 -14.97 -0.89
N GLY A 20 17.08 -14.74 -1.70
CA GLY A 20 16.29 -15.81 -2.31
C GLY A 20 14.80 -15.73 -1.98
N LEU A 21 14.06 -14.99 -2.80
CA LEU A 21 12.73 -15.31 -3.36
C LEU A 21 12.06 -14.01 -3.87
N LEU A 22 12.66 -13.41 -4.90
CA LEU A 22 11.95 -12.48 -5.80
C LEU A 22 11.96 -13.13 -7.18
N GLY A 23 11.26 -14.26 -7.27
CA GLY A 23 10.99 -14.96 -8.51
C GLY A 23 9.50 -14.96 -8.75
N GLY A 24 9.06 -14.10 -9.67
CA GLY A 24 7.84 -14.29 -10.46
C GLY A 24 6.52 -14.27 -9.70
N PHE A 25 5.86 -13.11 -9.64
CA PHE A 25 4.40 -13.07 -9.71
C PHE A 25 3.94 -11.77 -10.39
N LEU A 26 4.34 -11.64 -11.66
CA LEU A 26 3.67 -10.76 -12.62
C LEU A 26 2.38 -11.49 -13.06
N LEU A 27 1.35 -11.47 -12.22
CA LEU A 27 0.00 -11.78 -12.68
C LEU A 27 -0.54 -10.55 -13.40
N LEU A 28 -0.46 -10.63 -14.72
CA LEU A 28 -1.23 -9.85 -15.67
C LEU A 28 -2.72 -9.88 -15.28
N VAL A 29 -3.21 -8.77 -14.72
CA VAL A 29 -4.65 -8.47 -14.73
C VAL A 29 -5.01 -8.18 -16.19
N GLN A 30 -5.59 -9.17 -16.88
CA GLN A 30 -6.13 -8.96 -18.21
C GLN A 30 -7.50 -8.26 -18.12
N PRO A 31 -7.77 -7.24 -18.95
CA PRO A 31 -9.11 -6.67 -19.08
C PRO A 31 -9.99 -7.66 -19.84
N ALA A 32 -11.17 -7.95 -19.30
CA ALA A 32 -12.15 -8.82 -19.92
C ALA A 32 -12.53 -8.28 -21.32
N ALA A 33 -12.25 -9.07 -22.36
CA ALA A 33 -12.78 -8.83 -23.69
C ALA A 33 -14.29 -9.10 -23.68
N ALA A 34 -15.08 -8.05 -23.87
CA ALA A 34 -16.49 -8.16 -24.19
C ALA A 34 -16.64 -8.87 -25.55
N GLN A 35 -17.23 -10.06 -25.56
CA GLN A 35 -17.71 -10.69 -26.79
C GLN A 35 -19.21 -10.43 -26.91
N THR A 36 -19.54 -9.60 -27.89
CA THR A 36 -20.88 -9.41 -28.46
C THR A 36 -21.23 -10.61 -29.34
N GLY A 37 -22.36 -11.24 -29.04
CA GLY A 37 -23.12 -12.19 -29.86
C GLY A 37 -24.29 -12.61 -28.99
N GLY A 38 -25.55 -12.30 -29.30
CA GLY A 38 -26.25 -12.45 -30.57
C GLY A 38 -27.47 -13.31 -30.22
N GLU A 39 -28.58 -12.62 -29.96
CA GLU A 39 -30.00 -13.03 -30.06
C GLU A 39 -30.42 -14.43 -29.57
N ASP A 40 -31.27 -14.48 -28.53
CA ASP A 40 -32.60 -15.10 -28.67
C ASP A 40 -33.55 -14.77 -27.50
N ALA A 41 -34.83 -14.69 -27.86
CA ALA A 41 -36.05 -14.32 -27.15
C ALA A 41 -36.13 -14.48 -25.61
N THR A 42 -36.73 -13.48 -24.95
CA THR A 42 -37.50 -13.71 -23.71
C THR A 42 -38.74 -12.82 -23.65
N ASP A 43 -39.85 -13.40 -24.10
CA ASP A 43 -41.17 -13.12 -23.55
C ASP A 43 -41.23 -13.75 -22.14
N GLY A 44 -41.83 -13.06 -21.17
CA GLY A 44 -42.14 -13.61 -19.85
C GLY A 44 -41.27 -13.08 -18.72
N GLY A 45 -41.88 -12.25 -17.86
CA GLY A 45 -41.27 -11.74 -16.65
C GLY A 45 -40.86 -12.85 -15.68
N ALA A 46 -39.59 -12.83 -15.28
CA ALA A 46 -39.08 -13.57 -14.14
C ALA A 46 -37.92 -12.79 -13.48
N GLY A 47 -38.17 -12.30 -12.26
CA GLY A 47 -37.17 -12.21 -11.19
C GLY A 47 -35.95 -11.30 -11.36
N ARG A 48 -36.13 -9.97 -11.23
CA ARG A 48 -35.04 -9.02 -10.91
C ARG A 48 -34.38 -9.25 -9.52
N SER A 49 -34.76 -10.30 -8.79
CA SER A 49 -34.37 -10.55 -7.40
C SER A 49 -33.05 -11.32 -7.21
N GLY A 50 -32.47 -11.92 -8.25
CA GLY A 50 -31.22 -12.68 -8.14
C GLY A 50 -29.92 -11.85 -8.25
N GLY A 51 -29.99 -10.65 -8.84
CA GLY A 51 -28.80 -9.81 -9.09
C GLY A 51 -28.31 -9.04 -7.86
N GLY A 52 -29.22 -8.66 -6.96
CA GLY A 52 -28.88 -7.86 -5.78
C GLY A 52 -27.98 -8.61 -4.77
N SER A 53 -28.23 -9.90 -4.55
CA SER A 53 -27.45 -10.70 -3.59
C SER A 53 -26.04 -11.03 -4.09
N ALA A 54 -25.88 -11.34 -5.38
CA ALA A 54 -24.58 -11.56 -6.00
C ALA A 54 -23.76 -10.26 -6.05
N PHE A 55 -24.41 -9.14 -6.37
CA PHE A 55 -23.79 -7.82 -6.35
C PHE A 55 -23.29 -7.43 -4.94
N CYS A 56 -24.12 -7.56 -3.90
CA CYS A 56 -23.71 -7.24 -2.54
C CYS A 56 -22.56 -8.14 -2.04
N THR A 57 -22.62 -9.43 -2.38
CA THR A 57 -21.51 -10.37 -2.09
C THR A 57 -20.20 -9.91 -2.74
N GLU A 58 -20.24 -9.50 -4.01
CA GLU A 58 -19.06 -9.01 -4.72
C GLU A 58 -18.55 -7.69 -4.12
N ILE A 59 -19.43 -6.73 -3.81
CA ILE A 59 -19.03 -5.46 -3.17
C ILE A 59 -18.32 -5.72 -1.85
N ASN A 60 -18.89 -6.56 -0.98
CA ASN A 60 -18.29 -6.88 0.30
C ASN A 60 -16.95 -7.61 0.13
N ALA A 61 -16.87 -8.61 -0.76
CA ALA A 61 -15.64 -9.32 -1.05
C ALA A 61 -14.52 -8.39 -1.55
N ARG A 62 -14.85 -7.43 -2.44
CA ARG A 62 -13.89 -6.44 -2.94
C ARG A 62 -13.49 -5.42 -1.88
N ALA A 63 -14.41 -4.98 -1.03
CA ALA A 63 -14.11 -4.09 0.08
C ALA A 63 -13.18 -4.78 1.08
N PHE A 64 -13.44 -6.06 1.39
CA PHE A 64 -12.60 -6.89 2.22
C PHE A 64 -11.19 -7.05 1.62
N GLU A 65 -11.07 -7.42 0.35
CA GLU A 65 -9.80 -7.54 -0.39
C GLU A 65 -9.00 -6.22 -0.30
N ALA A 66 -9.63 -5.10 -0.65
CA ALA A 66 -9.00 -3.79 -0.59
C ALA A 66 -8.54 -3.44 0.84
N SER A 67 -9.33 -3.78 1.86
CA SER A 67 -8.96 -3.54 3.26
C SER A 67 -7.72 -4.35 3.69
N LEU A 68 -7.54 -5.57 3.18
CA LEU A 68 -6.37 -6.40 3.46
C LEU A 68 -5.11 -5.81 2.81
N VAL A 69 -5.21 -5.43 1.54
CA VAL A 69 -4.11 -4.83 0.79
C VAL A 69 -3.67 -3.51 1.45
N ILE A 70 -4.63 -2.67 1.84
CA ILE A 70 -4.37 -1.44 2.59
C ILE A 70 -3.62 -1.72 3.89
N ARG A 71 -4.06 -2.70 4.69
CA ARG A 71 -3.40 -3.07 5.95
C ARG A 71 -1.96 -3.53 5.72
N GLN A 72 -1.73 -4.35 4.69
CA GLN A 72 -0.40 -4.84 4.34
C GLN A 72 0.54 -3.68 3.97
N HIS A 73 0.14 -2.81 3.03
CA HIS A 73 0.98 -1.69 2.61
C HIS A 73 1.17 -0.65 3.71
N SER A 74 0.15 -0.39 4.51
CA SER A 74 0.26 0.51 5.67
C SER A 74 1.27 -0.02 6.69
N SER A 75 1.27 -1.33 6.95
CA SER A 75 2.24 -1.96 7.85
C SER A 75 3.67 -1.83 7.31
N SER A 76 3.88 -2.14 6.02
CA SER A 76 5.19 -2.01 5.39
C SER A 76 5.71 -0.57 5.39
N LEU A 77 4.85 0.42 5.14
CA LEU A 77 5.21 1.83 5.18
C LEU A 77 5.49 2.34 6.61
N SER A 78 4.74 1.84 7.59
CA SER A 78 4.92 2.22 9.01
C SER A 78 6.22 1.68 9.61
N ALA A 79 6.81 0.65 9.01
CA ALA A 79 8.11 0.12 9.43
C ALA A 79 9.29 1.08 9.15
N GLY A 80 9.06 2.13 8.34
CA GLY A 80 10.09 3.06 7.91
C GLY A 80 10.89 2.56 6.71
N PHE A 81 11.65 3.46 6.09
CA PHE A 81 12.48 3.17 4.92
C PHE A 81 13.79 3.97 4.98
N GLU A 82 14.85 3.41 4.43
CA GLU A 82 16.13 4.10 4.28
C GLU A 82 16.06 5.19 3.21
N THR A 83 16.99 6.14 3.23
CA THR A 83 16.95 7.32 2.32
C THR A 83 17.12 6.94 0.85
N ASP A 84 17.86 5.88 0.56
CA ASP A 84 18.03 5.30 -0.78
C ASP A 84 16.78 4.57 -1.29
N ALA A 85 15.91 4.10 -0.38
CA ALA A 85 14.64 3.45 -0.69
C ALA A 85 13.46 4.44 -0.89
N ARG A 86 13.69 5.76 -0.88
CA ARG A 86 12.65 6.79 -1.13
C ARG A 86 11.82 6.55 -2.40
N PRO A 87 12.39 6.17 -3.55
CA PRO A 87 11.59 5.87 -4.74
C PRO A 87 10.62 4.71 -4.53
N GLN A 88 11.02 3.67 -3.79
CA GLN A 88 10.18 2.54 -3.44
C GLN A 88 9.06 2.96 -2.47
N ALA A 89 9.36 3.83 -1.50
CA ALA A 89 8.37 4.40 -0.60
C ALA A 89 7.31 5.23 -1.36
N LEU A 90 7.71 6.01 -2.36
CA LEU A 90 6.77 6.75 -3.24
C LEU A 90 5.88 5.81 -4.05
N GLN A 91 6.44 4.73 -4.58
CA GLN A 91 5.66 3.74 -5.32
C GLN A 91 4.63 3.05 -4.42
N MET A 92 5.04 2.64 -3.22
CA MET A 92 4.13 2.05 -2.23
C MET A 92 3.05 3.03 -1.77
N LEU A 93 3.39 4.30 -1.60
CA LEU A 93 2.43 5.35 -1.27
C LEU A 93 1.40 5.54 -2.39
N ALA A 94 1.83 5.57 -3.65
CA ALA A 94 0.92 5.67 -4.79
C ALA A 94 -0.03 4.46 -4.88
N TRP A 95 0.47 3.25 -4.61
CA TRP A 95 -0.38 2.07 -4.49
C TRP A 95 -1.37 2.17 -3.33
N LEU A 96 -0.93 2.62 -2.15
CA LEU A 96 -1.81 2.82 -1.01
C LEU A 96 -2.96 3.78 -1.35
N ASP A 97 -2.66 4.89 -2.04
CA ASP A 97 -3.66 5.87 -2.48
C ASP A 97 -4.69 5.29 -3.44
N GLN A 98 -4.24 4.51 -4.43
CA GLN A 98 -5.11 3.82 -5.36
C GLN A 98 -6.08 2.88 -4.64
N TRP A 99 -5.58 2.08 -3.69
CA TRP A 99 -6.40 1.14 -2.93
C TRP A 99 -7.34 1.83 -1.93
N MET A 100 -6.92 2.93 -1.31
CA MET A 100 -7.81 3.76 -0.49
C MET A 100 -8.96 4.33 -1.31
N GLY A 101 -8.70 4.84 -2.52
CA GLY A 101 -9.75 5.31 -3.43
C GLY A 101 -10.73 4.20 -3.78
N ARG A 102 -10.23 3.02 -4.13
CA ARG A 102 -11.06 1.84 -4.43
C ARG A 102 -11.93 1.43 -3.24
N LEU A 103 -11.36 1.34 -2.04
CA LEU A 103 -12.11 0.97 -0.84
C LEU A 103 -13.17 2.03 -0.50
N ARG A 104 -12.85 3.33 -0.63
CA ARG A 104 -13.83 4.41 -0.40
C ARG A 104 -15.03 4.25 -1.32
N THR A 105 -14.82 4.08 -2.62
CA THR A 105 -15.92 3.90 -3.58
C THR A 105 -16.75 2.65 -3.29
N LEU A 106 -16.11 1.54 -2.89
CA LEU A 106 -16.81 0.31 -2.54
C LEU A 106 -17.66 0.46 -1.27
N VAL A 107 -17.17 1.19 -0.26
CA VAL A 107 -17.94 1.50 0.95
C VAL A 107 -19.11 2.41 0.62
N GLU A 108 -18.90 3.48 -0.14
CA GLU A 108 -19.97 4.40 -0.55
C GLU A 108 -21.06 3.68 -1.37
N LEU A 109 -20.65 2.82 -2.30
CA LEU A 109 -21.57 2.02 -3.10
C LEU A 109 -22.30 0.97 -2.26
N GLY A 110 -21.58 0.32 -1.33
CA GLY A 110 -22.14 -0.66 -0.41
C GLY A 110 -23.16 -0.04 0.55
N ASP A 111 -22.87 1.14 1.09
CA ASP A 111 -23.79 1.90 1.95
C ASP A 111 -25.04 2.33 1.17
N ALA A 112 -24.87 2.90 -0.03
CA ALA A 112 -25.98 3.36 -0.87
C ALA A 112 -26.90 2.21 -1.32
N ALA A 113 -26.33 1.02 -1.55
CA ALA A 113 -27.06 -0.19 -1.94
C ALA A 113 -27.52 -1.05 -0.74
N GLN A 114 -27.23 -0.65 0.50
CA GLN A 114 -27.50 -1.42 1.72
C GLN A 114 -26.90 -2.84 1.68
N CYS A 115 -25.73 -2.98 1.06
CA CYS A 115 -25.00 -4.24 0.91
C CYS A 115 -24.02 -4.52 2.06
N LEU A 116 -23.74 -3.53 2.90
CA LEU A 116 -22.81 -3.63 4.03
C LEU A 116 -23.57 -3.50 5.33
N ASP A 117 -23.27 -4.37 6.28
CA ASP A 117 -23.72 -4.17 7.66
C ASP A 117 -22.90 -3.05 8.30
N GLU A 118 -23.47 -2.37 9.32
CA GLU A 118 -22.81 -1.24 9.99
C GLU A 118 -21.41 -1.62 10.53
N GLY A 119 -21.25 -2.85 11.04
CA GLY A 119 -19.96 -3.34 11.53
C GLY A 119 -18.90 -3.51 10.43
N GLU A 120 -19.31 -3.92 9.22
CA GLU A 120 -18.42 -4.07 8.07
C GLU A 120 -18.02 -2.70 7.53
N ALA A 121 -19.01 -1.82 7.32
CA ALA A 121 -18.77 -0.46 6.86
C ALA A 121 -17.83 0.29 7.82
N GLU A 122 -18.05 0.20 9.12
CA GLU A 122 -17.17 0.80 10.13
C GLU A 122 -15.76 0.20 10.11
N THR A 123 -15.63 -1.12 9.91
CA THR A 123 -14.32 -1.78 9.78
C THR A 123 -13.54 -1.23 8.58
N TYR A 124 -14.20 -1.04 7.43
CA TYR A 124 -13.59 -0.49 6.24
C TYR A 124 -13.24 0.99 6.38
N ARG A 125 -14.12 1.79 6.99
CA ARG A 125 -13.84 3.20 7.31
C ARG A 125 -12.63 3.34 8.24
N ARG A 126 -12.48 2.48 9.25
CA ARG A 126 -11.29 2.46 10.12
C ARG A 126 -10.01 2.15 9.35
N ALA A 127 -10.06 1.21 8.41
CA ALA A 127 -8.92 0.91 7.55
C ALA A 127 -8.52 2.15 6.72
N LEU A 128 -9.48 2.89 6.16
CA LEU A 128 -9.24 4.13 5.42
C LEU A 128 -8.60 5.22 6.30
N VAL A 129 -9.09 5.40 7.53
CA VAL A 129 -8.54 6.39 8.47
C VAL A 129 -7.09 6.06 8.82
N MET A 130 -6.80 4.79 9.14
CA MET A 130 -5.44 4.35 9.46
C MET A 130 -4.49 4.53 8.27
N ALA A 131 -4.91 4.12 7.08
CA ALA A 131 -4.13 4.26 5.86
C ALA A 131 -3.83 5.73 5.52
N SER A 132 -4.82 6.61 5.71
CA SER A 132 -4.65 8.05 5.47
C SER A 132 -3.60 8.66 6.42
N ARG A 133 -3.59 8.24 7.69
CA ARG A 133 -2.59 8.67 8.67
C ARG A 133 -1.18 8.24 8.25
N VAL A 134 -1.01 6.97 7.89
CA VAL A 134 0.28 6.42 7.44
C VAL A 134 0.73 7.12 6.16
N GLY A 135 -0.17 7.29 5.18
CA GLY A 135 0.15 7.96 3.92
C GLY A 135 0.62 9.40 4.13
N ASN A 136 -0.03 10.16 5.00
CA ASN A 136 0.40 11.53 5.32
C ASN A 136 1.76 11.57 6.02
N GLN A 137 1.99 10.69 6.99
CA GLN A 137 3.29 10.57 7.65
C GLN A 137 4.42 10.28 6.65
N VAL A 138 4.20 9.33 5.74
CA VAL A 138 5.19 8.96 4.71
C VAL A 138 5.43 10.10 3.73
N ARG A 139 4.37 10.82 3.29
CA ARG A 139 4.52 12.01 2.45
C ARG A 139 5.41 13.05 3.10
N ASP A 140 5.17 13.34 4.38
CA ASP A 140 5.96 14.31 5.13
C ASP A 140 7.42 13.88 5.24
N GLU A 141 7.69 12.58 5.37
CA GLU A 141 9.05 12.04 5.45
C GLU A 141 9.78 12.05 4.11
N VAL A 142 9.11 11.63 3.02
CA VAL A 142 9.71 11.57 1.69
C VAL A 142 9.91 12.96 1.09
N LEU A 143 8.95 13.87 1.27
CA LEU A 143 9.03 15.23 0.75
C LEU A 143 9.94 16.13 1.57
N ARG A 144 10.35 15.70 2.78
CA ARG A 144 11.31 16.44 3.59
C ARG A 144 12.62 16.61 2.81
N PRO A 145 13.07 17.86 2.59
CA PRO A 145 14.35 18.13 1.96
C PRO A 145 15.47 17.40 2.72
N VAL A 146 16.24 16.57 2.02
CA VAL A 146 17.47 16.01 2.58
C VAL A 146 18.43 17.18 2.75
N PRO A 147 18.90 17.52 3.97
CA PRO A 147 19.93 18.53 4.13
C PRO A 147 21.09 18.12 3.23
N ALA A 148 21.46 18.99 2.29
CA ALA A 148 22.65 18.79 1.49
C ALA A 148 23.77 18.51 2.50
N ARG A 149 24.28 17.26 2.48
CA ARG A 149 25.41 16.83 3.30
C ARG A 149 26.41 17.98 3.23
N PRO A 150 26.85 18.58 4.35
CA PRO A 150 27.80 19.68 4.28
C PRO A 150 28.98 19.12 3.51
N GLY A 151 29.09 19.57 2.25
CA GLY A 151 30.20 19.23 1.42
C GLY A 151 31.40 19.65 2.24
N THR A 152 32.30 18.71 2.49
CA THR A 152 33.68 19.03 2.81
C THR A 152 34.04 20.19 1.91
N GLN A 153 34.09 21.39 2.48
CA GLN A 153 34.59 22.57 1.80
C GLN A 153 35.94 22.12 1.30
N GLN A 154 36.04 21.89 -0.01
CA GLN A 154 37.32 21.69 -0.64
C GLN A 154 38.10 22.94 -0.29
N ALA A 155 39.04 22.77 0.65
CA ALA A 155 40.01 23.77 0.99
C ALA A 155 40.62 24.22 -0.33
N ARG A 156 40.23 25.43 -0.76
CA ARG A 156 40.79 26.07 -1.93
C ARG A 156 42.31 26.13 -1.68
N PRO A 157 43.15 25.46 -2.49
CA PRO A 157 44.58 25.59 -2.34
C PRO A 157 44.92 27.02 -2.78
N GLN A 158 45.14 27.90 -1.81
CA GLN A 158 45.63 29.24 -2.09
C GLN A 158 47.10 29.10 -2.50
N ARG A 159 47.32 29.16 -3.81
CA ARG A 159 48.65 29.12 -4.44
C ARG A 159 49.30 30.50 -4.30
N ARG A 160 50.48 30.50 -3.66
CA ARG A 160 51.55 31.52 -3.63
C ARG A 160 51.26 32.87 -2.97
#